data_AF-A0A2R6JX94-F1
#
_entry.id   AF-A0A2R6JX94-F1
#
_cell.length_a   1.000
_cell.length_b   1.000
_cell.length_c   1.000
_cell.angle_alpha   90.00
_cell.angle_beta   90.00
_cell.angle_gamma   90.00
#
_symmetry.space_group_name_H-M   'P 1'
#
loop_
_entity.id
_entity.type
_entity.pdbx_description
1 polymer ?
#
loop_
_entity_poly.entity_id
_entity_poly.type
_entity_poly.pdbx_seq_one_letter_code
_entity_poly.pdbx_strand_id
1 'polypeptide(L)'
;MTEEDMKLAAFGGGNPDAAADGEVEEARHVTEGDEVAELVDLSDHRFPEADGTVEIAVTQVDYTVEGYGDEEYPVLHVFGRTADREQEHVRVFDFKPYFYTPVNDLDHEESDDRPLREEDFEDDRLMEERITGVETRGEREPSLDTPEADEVVTYESIRGETLVKVFGQTPRDVGQLRDRFEHYEADILFPNRLLIDKDITAGVRVPEQRDDGSIKVHHEQLEPVDLSVEPRVHTFDIEVDDRAGFPEDGEETVICMTSHDSDRDEYVVWLYDAPDATVDAPETLDDFEFWNDDTDAAIDVRVFDTEEAMHEDYLAYLDETDPDVLTGWNFDDFDAPYYVSRL
;
A
#
# COMPACT_ATOMS: atom_id res chain seq x y z
N MET A 1 1.33 -24.80 16.61
CA MET A 1 2.31 -23.73 16.90
C MET A 1 1.52 -22.45 16.99
N THR A 2 1.92 -21.55 17.86
CA THR A 2 1.16 -20.36 18.27
C THR A 2 0.89 -19.42 17.10
N GLU A 3 -0.37 -18.96 16.99
CA GLU A 3 -0.78 -17.78 16.21
C GLU A 3 0.14 -16.61 16.62
N GLU A 4 1.01 -16.19 15.71
CA GLU A 4 1.70 -14.90 15.81
C GLU A 4 0.95 -13.94 14.89
N ASP A 5 0.42 -12.86 15.48
CA ASP A 5 -0.19 -11.74 14.77
C ASP A 5 0.78 -11.21 13.70
N MET A 6 0.51 -11.47 12.43
CA MET A 6 1.20 -10.83 11.32
C MET A 6 0.88 -9.34 11.33
N LYS A 7 1.89 -8.51 11.58
CA LYS A 7 1.77 -7.06 11.56
C LYS A 7 1.80 -6.54 10.12
N LEU A 8 0.98 -5.52 9.85
CA LEU A 8 0.82 -4.84 8.56
C LEU A 8 2.14 -4.43 7.86
N ALA A 9 3.21 -4.20 8.64
CA ALA A 9 4.54 -3.85 8.13
C ALA A 9 5.20 -4.92 7.22
N ALA A 10 4.66 -6.15 7.17
CA ALA A 10 5.21 -7.23 6.35
C ALA A 10 4.75 -7.21 4.87
N PHE A 11 3.75 -6.39 4.51
CA PHE A 11 3.13 -6.40 3.17
C PHE A 11 3.63 -5.32 2.20
N GLY A 12 4.70 -4.61 2.56
CA GLY A 12 5.38 -3.70 1.62
C GLY A 12 6.30 -4.47 0.68
N GLY A 13 5.89 -4.68 -0.57
CA GLY A 13 6.75 -5.21 -1.63
C GLY A 13 8.06 -4.42 -1.71
N GLY A 14 9.14 -5.06 -1.26
CA GLY A 14 10.44 -4.42 -1.09
C GLY A 14 11.21 -4.26 -2.39
N ASN A 15 11.68 -3.04 -2.64
CA ASN A 15 12.85 -2.79 -3.48
C ASN A 15 14.07 -3.49 -2.80
N PRO A 16 14.85 -4.36 -3.48
CA PRO A 16 15.88 -5.20 -2.85
C PRO A 16 17.10 -4.48 -2.24
N ASP A 17 17.06 -3.14 -2.07
CA ASP A 17 18.17 -2.35 -1.54
C ASP A 17 17.88 -1.62 -0.21
N ALA A 18 16.76 -1.90 0.47
CA ALA A 18 16.48 -1.31 1.78
C ALA A 18 16.82 -2.26 2.94
N ALA A 19 18.10 -2.41 3.24
CA ALA A 19 18.55 -3.00 4.49
C ALA A 19 18.86 -1.91 5.53
N ALA A 20 17.94 -1.66 6.46
CA ALA A 20 18.25 -1.10 7.76
C ALA A 20 17.10 -1.35 8.77
N ASP A 21 17.33 -2.30 9.68
CA ASP A 21 16.68 -2.32 10.99
C ASP A 21 17.11 -1.05 11.77
N GLY A 22 16.15 -0.19 12.08
CA GLY A 22 16.32 0.94 12.99
C GLY A 22 14.96 1.41 13.47
N GLU A 23 14.73 1.41 14.78
CA GLU A 23 13.59 2.10 15.38
C GLU A 23 13.63 3.57 14.93
N VAL A 24 12.69 3.97 14.07
CA VAL A 24 12.58 5.34 13.56
C VAL A 24 11.81 6.15 14.59
N GLU A 25 12.53 6.80 15.49
CA GLU A 25 12.00 7.72 16.50
C GLU A 25 12.88 8.97 16.51
N GLU A 26 12.72 9.87 15.54
CA GLU A 26 13.64 11.02 15.42
C GLU A 26 12.98 12.41 15.45
N ALA A 27 11.64 12.51 15.36
CA ALA A 27 10.91 13.76 15.61
C ALA A 27 9.83 13.56 16.70
N ARG A 28 10.01 14.16 17.88
CA ARG A 28 9.01 14.12 18.96
C ARG A 28 8.08 15.33 18.91
N HIS A 29 6.79 15.06 18.76
CA HIS A 29 5.72 16.04 18.92
C HIS A 29 5.48 16.34 20.41
N VAL A 30 5.26 17.60 20.76
CA VAL A 30 4.77 18.03 22.08
C VAL A 30 3.52 18.89 21.89
N THR A 31 2.32 18.35 22.12
CA THR A 31 1.12 19.12 22.49
C THR A 31 0.00 18.25 23.11
N GLU A 32 -0.80 18.87 23.98
CA GLU A 32 -2.00 18.35 24.66
C GLU A 32 -3.28 18.67 23.87
N GLY A 33 -4.20 17.70 23.71
CA GLY A 33 -5.65 17.92 23.63
C GLY A 33 -6.34 17.80 22.26
N ASP A 34 -7.21 16.77 22.14
CA ASP A 34 -8.17 16.52 21.05
C ASP A 34 -9.22 17.62 20.85
N GLU A 35 -9.55 17.90 19.59
CA GLU A 35 -10.92 18.10 19.08
C GLU A 35 -10.89 18.03 17.53
N VAL A 36 -11.64 17.09 16.93
CA VAL A 36 -11.77 16.96 15.46
C VAL A 36 -12.66 18.09 14.95
N ALA A 37 -12.07 19.08 14.28
CA ALA A 37 -12.80 20.18 13.68
C ALA A 37 -13.63 19.69 12.47
N GLU A 38 -14.80 20.30 12.27
CA GLU A 38 -15.62 20.15 11.07
C GLU A 38 -14.76 20.62 9.88
N LEU A 39 -14.20 19.67 9.12
CA LEU A 39 -13.29 19.93 8.00
C LEU A 39 -14.03 20.74 6.95
N VAL A 40 -13.73 22.04 6.88
CA VAL A 40 -14.16 22.88 5.76
C VAL A 40 -13.43 22.33 4.53
N ASP A 41 -14.19 21.97 3.49
CA ASP A 41 -13.76 21.39 2.21
C ASP A 41 -12.73 22.31 1.54
N LEU A 42 -11.46 22.15 1.94
CA LEU A 42 -10.28 22.90 1.46
C LEU A 42 -9.55 22.15 0.35
N SER A 43 -10.02 20.96 0.01
CA SER A 43 -9.52 20.16 -1.10
C SER A 43 -10.02 20.72 -2.42
N ASP A 44 -9.20 20.64 -3.47
CA ASP A 44 -9.66 20.77 -4.84
C ASP A 44 -10.58 19.59 -5.24
N HIS A 45 -10.58 18.54 -4.43
CA HIS A 45 -11.35 17.32 -4.61
C HIS A 45 -12.71 17.41 -3.92
N ARG A 46 -13.78 17.25 -4.68
CA ARG A 46 -15.13 17.13 -4.12
C ARG A 46 -15.34 15.74 -3.56
N PHE A 47 -15.51 15.63 -2.25
CA PHE A 47 -15.89 14.39 -1.60
C PHE A 47 -17.42 14.20 -1.62
N PRO A 48 -17.94 13.00 -1.96
CA PRO A 48 -19.37 12.69 -1.87
C PRO A 48 -19.93 12.89 -0.44
N GLU A 49 -21.25 13.04 -0.32
CA GLU A 49 -21.90 12.95 0.99
C GLU A 49 -21.75 11.52 1.54
N ALA A 50 -21.40 11.40 2.82
CA ALA A 50 -21.20 10.11 3.48
C ALA A 50 -22.54 9.44 3.79
N ASP A 51 -22.65 8.14 3.51
CA ASP A 51 -23.77 7.29 3.96
C ASP A 51 -23.35 6.39 5.13
N GLY A 52 -22.98 7.01 6.25
CA GLY A 52 -22.45 6.29 7.42
C GLY A 52 -20.93 6.14 7.39
N THR A 53 -20.43 5.03 7.93
CA THR A 53 -18.99 4.76 8.09
C THR A 53 -18.69 3.31 7.78
N VAL A 54 -17.52 3.04 7.24
CA VAL A 54 -17.00 1.70 6.96
C VAL A 54 -15.70 1.50 7.75
N GLU A 55 -15.53 0.31 8.31
CA GLU A 55 -14.30 -0.14 8.98
C GLU A 55 -13.69 -1.27 8.17
N ILE A 56 -12.38 -1.19 7.91
CA ILE A 56 -11.63 -2.21 7.19
C ILE A 56 -10.37 -2.59 7.96
N ALA A 57 -10.06 -3.88 8.02
CA ALA A 57 -8.71 -4.35 8.32
C ALA A 57 -7.84 -4.07 7.10
N VAL A 58 -6.76 -3.31 7.27
CA VAL A 58 -5.88 -2.96 6.16
C VAL A 58 -5.06 -4.19 5.77
N THR A 59 -5.03 -4.52 4.49
CA THR A 59 -4.21 -5.60 3.92
C THR A 59 -3.04 -5.05 3.14
N GLN A 60 -3.25 -3.97 2.38
CA GLN A 60 -2.23 -3.36 1.55
C GLN A 60 -2.41 -1.84 1.49
N VAL A 61 -1.29 -1.12 1.41
CA VAL A 61 -1.25 0.31 1.08
C VAL A 61 -0.36 0.56 -0.13
N ASP A 62 -0.80 1.45 -1.01
CA ASP A 62 -0.03 1.89 -2.18
C ASP A 62 -0.36 3.35 -2.49
N TYR A 63 0.25 3.92 -3.54
CA TYR A 63 -0.10 5.24 -4.04
C TYR A 63 -0.02 5.29 -5.57
N THR A 64 -0.81 6.18 -6.15
CA THR A 64 -0.64 6.61 -7.53
C THR A 64 -0.40 8.11 -7.57
N VAL A 65 0.14 8.62 -8.69
CA VAL A 65 0.20 10.06 -8.96
C VAL A 65 -0.77 10.34 -10.09
N GLU A 66 -1.75 11.18 -9.80
CA GLU A 66 -2.72 11.68 -10.77
C GLU A 66 -2.35 13.10 -11.21
N GLY A 67 -2.94 13.55 -12.32
CA GLY A 67 -2.61 14.86 -12.91
C GLY A 67 -1.38 14.83 -13.83
N TYR A 68 -0.91 16.01 -14.24
CA TYR A 68 0.25 16.16 -15.13
C TYR A 68 1.02 17.45 -14.86
N GLY A 69 2.35 17.36 -14.86
CA GLY A 69 3.20 18.54 -14.71
C GLY A 69 3.00 19.19 -13.35
N ASP A 70 2.62 20.46 -13.34
CA ASP A 70 2.44 21.24 -12.11
C ASP A 70 1.08 20.97 -11.42
N GLU A 71 0.21 20.18 -12.06
CA GLU A 71 -1.07 19.71 -11.50
C GLU A 71 -0.98 18.26 -10.99
N GLU A 72 0.23 17.70 -10.85
CA GLU A 72 0.43 16.37 -10.26
C GLU A 72 0.12 16.37 -8.76
N TYR A 73 -0.58 15.34 -8.30
CA TYR A 73 -0.85 15.10 -6.88
C TYR A 73 -0.90 13.59 -6.58
N PRO A 74 -0.43 13.16 -5.40
CA PRO A 74 -0.51 11.77 -5.01
C PRO A 74 -1.90 11.41 -4.47
N VAL A 75 -2.36 10.20 -4.78
CA VAL A 75 -3.53 9.57 -4.18
C VAL A 75 -3.07 8.29 -3.52
N LEU A 76 -3.34 8.15 -2.22
CA LEU A 76 -3.03 6.94 -1.47
C LEU A 76 -4.17 5.93 -1.61
N HIS A 77 -3.82 4.66 -1.71
CA HIS A 77 -4.75 3.55 -1.84
C HIS A 77 -4.60 2.67 -0.61
N VAL A 78 -5.68 2.50 0.14
CA VAL A 78 -5.77 1.58 1.27
C VAL A 78 -6.74 0.47 0.87
N PHE A 79 -6.23 -0.74 0.75
CA PHE A 79 -7.02 -1.94 0.48
C PHE A 79 -7.21 -2.71 1.77
N GLY A 80 -8.37 -3.33 1.91
CA GLY A 80 -8.68 -4.09 3.10
C GLY A 80 -10.00 -4.82 3.01
N ARG A 81 -10.35 -5.49 4.11
CA ARG A 81 -11.62 -6.18 4.25
C ARG A 81 -12.41 -5.69 5.45
N THR A 82 -13.73 -5.62 5.29
CA THR A 82 -14.65 -5.45 6.41
C THR A 82 -14.64 -6.68 7.32
N ALA A 83 -15.25 -6.58 8.50
CA ALA A 83 -15.42 -7.73 9.40
C ALA A 83 -16.20 -8.90 8.77
N ASP A 84 -17.05 -8.61 7.77
CA ASP A 84 -17.80 -9.60 7.00
C ASP A 84 -17.01 -10.16 5.80
N ARG A 85 -15.70 -9.86 5.71
CA ARG A 85 -14.76 -10.25 4.65
C ARG A 85 -15.05 -9.65 3.27
N GLU A 86 -15.87 -8.61 3.19
CA GLU A 86 -16.08 -7.86 1.95
C GLU A 86 -14.88 -6.95 1.67
N GLN A 87 -14.40 -6.91 0.43
CA GLN A 87 -13.27 -6.08 0.04
C GLN A 87 -13.68 -4.63 -0.16
N GLU A 88 -12.79 -3.75 0.24
CA GLU A 88 -12.97 -2.31 0.13
C GLU A 88 -11.68 -1.64 -0.33
N HIS A 89 -11.85 -0.63 -1.18
CA HIS A 89 -10.78 0.21 -1.68
C HIS A 89 -11.03 1.66 -1.26
N VAL A 90 -10.20 2.16 -0.35
CA VAL A 90 -10.23 3.54 0.12
C VAL A 90 -9.14 4.34 -0.60
N ARG A 91 -9.55 5.42 -1.26
CA ARG A 91 -8.67 6.42 -1.90
C ARG A 91 -8.56 7.63 -0.98
N VAL A 92 -7.35 7.92 -0.55
CA VAL A 92 -7.03 8.95 0.43
C VAL A 92 -6.33 10.11 -0.27
N PHE A 93 -6.91 11.30 -0.15
CA PHE A 93 -6.49 12.53 -0.81
C PHE A 93 -5.85 13.52 0.17
N ASP A 94 -5.12 14.48 -0.39
CA ASP A 94 -4.53 15.65 0.28
C ASP A 94 -3.47 15.35 1.36
N PHE A 95 -3.01 14.10 1.44
CA PHE A 95 -1.81 13.76 2.22
C PHE A 95 -0.57 14.14 1.42
N LYS A 96 0.20 15.13 1.88
CA LYS A 96 1.37 15.64 1.15
C LYS A 96 2.63 14.82 1.49
N PRO A 97 3.50 14.52 0.52
CA PRO A 97 4.80 13.90 0.77
C PRO A 97 5.77 14.93 1.35
N TYR A 98 6.62 14.53 2.29
CA TYR A 98 7.51 15.48 2.97
C TYR A 98 8.81 14.85 3.47
N PHE A 99 9.71 15.74 3.90
CA PHE A 99 10.88 15.42 4.72
C PHE A 99 11.12 16.55 5.72
N TYR A 100 12.02 16.34 6.68
CA TYR A 100 12.43 17.39 7.62
C TYR A 100 13.82 17.92 7.31
N THR A 101 14.06 19.19 7.57
CA THR A 101 15.39 19.83 7.44
C THR A 101 15.65 20.79 8.61
N PRO A 102 16.90 20.95 9.09
CA PRO A 102 17.20 21.93 10.12
C PRO A 102 16.93 23.36 9.64
N VAL A 103 16.29 24.17 10.49
CA VAL A 103 16.13 25.62 10.24
C VAL A 103 17.47 26.30 10.02
N ASN A 104 18.52 25.85 10.73
CA ASN A 104 19.87 26.41 10.61
C ASN A 104 20.58 26.04 9.31
N ASP A 105 20.10 25.03 8.56
CA ASP A 105 20.62 24.71 7.23
C ASP A 105 20.02 25.62 6.16
N LEU A 106 18.90 26.31 6.45
CA LEU A 106 18.17 27.15 5.52
C LEU A 106 18.54 28.64 5.64
N ASP A 107 18.65 29.33 4.52
CA ASP A 107 18.74 30.79 4.49
C ASP A 107 17.38 31.42 4.86
N HIS A 108 17.33 32.19 5.95
CA HIS A 108 16.13 32.87 6.44
C HIS A 108 16.45 34.18 7.16
N GLU A 109 15.51 35.12 7.17
CA GLU A 109 15.61 36.34 7.98
C GLU A 109 15.49 36.01 9.47
N GLU A 110 16.29 36.66 10.32
CA GLU A 110 16.14 36.53 11.77
C GLU A 110 14.76 37.07 12.20
N SER A 111 14.00 36.24 12.90
CA SER A 111 12.74 36.67 13.49
C SER A 111 13.00 37.50 14.75
N ASP A 112 12.44 38.72 14.80
CA ASP A 112 12.48 39.62 15.97
C ASP A 112 11.63 39.04 17.14
N ASP A 113 12.06 37.93 17.74
CA ASP A 113 11.40 37.16 18.81
C ASP A 113 9.96 36.68 18.49
N ARG A 114 9.54 36.74 17.21
CA ARG A 114 8.27 36.18 16.72
C ARG A 114 8.46 34.77 16.13
N PRO A 115 7.39 33.96 15.98
CA PRO A 115 7.47 32.72 15.22
C PRO A 115 7.94 32.98 13.77
N LEU A 116 8.67 32.01 13.22
CA LEU A 116 9.03 31.98 11.80
C LEU A 116 7.75 31.89 10.97
N ARG A 117 7.78 32.51 9.80
CA ARG A 117 6.74 32.43 8.78
C ARG A 117 7.35 31.95 7.49
N GLU A 118 6.52 31.42 6.60
CA GLU A 118 7.00 30.93 5.30
C GLU A 118 7.71 32.03 4.50
N GLU A 119 7.23 33.28 4.60
CA GLU A 119 7.85 34.46 3.97
C GLU A 119 9.25 34.81 4.48
N ASP A 120 9.66 34.28 5.64
CA ASP A 120 10.97 34.55 6.23
C ASP A 120 12.09 33.72 5.57
N PHE A 121 11.75 32.65 4.85
CA PHE A 121 12.73 31.82 4.15
C PHE A 121 13.14 32.46 2.82
N GLU A 122 14.43 32.78 2.70
CA GLU A 122 15.04 33.31 1.47
C GLU A 122 15.80 32.22 0.68
N ASP A 123 15.75 30.97 1.14
CA ASP A 123 16.48 29.85 0.57
C ASP A 123 15.94 29.44 -0.81
N ASP A 124 16.79 29.60 -1.83
CA ASP A 124 16.45 29.24 -3.21
C ASP A 124 15.97 27.78 -3.34
N ARG A 125 16.44 26.86 -2.47
CA ARG A 125 16.03 25.45 -2.52
C ARG A 125 14.55 25.27 -2.18
N LEU A 126 13.98 26.11 -1.31
CA LEU A 126 12.56 26.09 -0.96
C LEU A 126 11.67 26.71 -2.05
N MET A 127 12.28 27.47 -2.97
CA MET A 127 11.59 28.12 -4.10
C MET A 127 11.60 27.26 -5.37
N GLU A 128 12.11 26.03 -5.30
CA GLU A 128 12.09 25.07 -6.40
C GLU A 128 10.65 24.68 -6.77
N GLU A 129 10.36 24.52 -8.07
CA GLU A 129 9.00 24.32 -8.60
C GLU A 129 8.26 23.12 -7.98
N ARG A 130 8.99 22.12 -7.47
CA ARG A 130 8.45 20.87 -6.91
C ARG A 130 8.40 20.83 -5.38
N ILE A 131 8.78 21.93 -4.72
CA ILE A 131 8.52 22.14 -3.29
C ILE A 131 7.23 22.95 -3.18
N THR A 132 6.29 22.44 -2.39
CA THR A 132 4.95 23.03 -2.24
C THR A 132 4.79 23.86 -0.98
N GLY A 133 5.85 23.96 -0.19
CA GLY A 133 5.93 24.85 0.98
C GLY A 133 6.53 24.15 2.19
N VAL A 134 6.44 24.84 3.33
CA VAL A 134 6.72 24.29 4.67
C VAL A 134 5.43 24.20 5.48
N GLU A 135 5.40 23.29 6.45
CA GLU A 135 4.20 23.14 7.28
C GLU A 135 3.90 24.39 8.11
N THR A 136 2.68 24.90 7.95
CA THR A 136 2.19 26.07 8.69
C THR A 136 1.11 25.71 9.70
N ARG A 137 0.86 26.60 10.66
CA ARG A 137 -0.23 26.43 11.63
C ARG A 137 -1.59 26.46 10.95
N GLY A 138 -1.76 27.22 9.87
CA GLY A 138 -3.00 27.25 9.09
C GLY A 138 -3.34 25.91 8.44
N GLU A 139 -2.34 25.12 8.04
CA GLU A 139 -2.57 23.77 7.52
C GLU A 139 -3.08 22.79 8.60
N ARG A 140 -2.69 23.01 9.87
CA ARG A 140 -3.19 22.20 11.00
C ARG A 140 -4.51 22.68 11.56
N GLU A 141 -4.68 24.00 11.61
CA GLU A 141 -5.84 24.65 12.21
C GLU A 141 -6.41 25.65 11.18
N PRO A 142 -7.23 25.17 10.23
CA PRO A 142 -7.69 26.01 9.13
C PRO A 142 -8.63 27.16 9.53
N SER A 143 -9.06 27.20 10.80
CA SER A 143 -9.79 28.32 11.38
C SER A 143 -8.92 29.51 11.76
N LEU A 144 -7.59 29.38 11.72
CA LEU A 144 -6.68 30.49 11.98
C LEU A 144 -6.69 31.49 10.83
N ASP A 145 -6.58 32.77 11.18
CA ASP A 145 -6.37 33.87 10.22
C ASP A 145 -4.89 34.30 10.22
N THR A 146 -4.45 34.99 9.17
CA THR A 146 -3.15 35.69 9.15
C THR A 146 -3.08 36.74 10.28
N PRO A 147 -1.96 36.83 11.02
CA PRO A 147 -0.68 36.17 10.73
C PRO A 147 -0.46 34.82 11.42
N GLU A 148 -1.33 34.40 12.34
CA GLU A 148 -1.15 33.14 13.06
C GLU A 148 -1.19 31.92 12.13
N ALA A 149 -2.01 31.96 11.08
CA ALA A 149 -2.08 30.90 10.06
C ALA A 149 -0.74 30.70 9.32
N ASP A 150 0.03 31.77 9.12
CA ASP A 150 1.29 31.75 8.35
C ASP A 150 2.51 31.37 9.21
N GLU A 151 2.31 31.13 10.51
CA GLU A 151 3.37 30.68 11.40
C GLU A 151 3.82 29.26 11.03
N VAL A 152 5.12 29.08 10.84
CA VAL A 152 5.73 27.80 10.49
C VAL A 152 5.77 26.90 11.71
N VAL A 153 5.35 25.65 11.54
CA VAL A 153 5.46 24.65 12.58
C VAL A 153 6.87 24.11 12.63
N THR A 154 7.46 24.14 13.83
CA THR A 154 8.79 23.60 14.08
C THR A 154 8.74 22.30 14.88
N TYR A 155 9.78 21.50 14.70
CA TYR A 155 9.98 20.20 15.31
C TYR A 155 11.34 20.14 15.99
N GLU A 156 11.54 19.21 16.91
CA GLU A 156 12.82 18.99 17.58
C GLU A 156 13.38 17.62 17.19
N SER A 157 14.61 17.59 16.65
CA SER A 157 15.35 16.35 16.42
C SER A 157 15.77 15.72 17.74
N ILE A 158 16.17 14.43 17.77
CA ILE A 158 16.71 13.82 19.01
C ILE A 158 17.96 14.53 19.54
N ARG A 159 18.63 15.30 18.69
CA ARG A 159 19.84 16.04 19.01
C ARG A 159 19.54 17.47 19.47
N GLY A 160 18.25 17.84 19.56
CA GLY A 160 17.78 19.15 19.98
C GLY A 160 17.86 20.21 18.88
N GLU A 161 17.89 19.80 17.61
CA GLU A 161 17.91 20.73 16.47
C GLU A 161 16.48 21.10 16.08
N THR A 162 16.24 22.39 15.85
CA THR A 162 14.96 22.87 15.34
C THR A 162 14.83 22.51 13.87
N LEU A 163 13.82 21.72 13.53
CA LEU A 163 13.52 21.27 12.18
C LEU A 163 12.24 21.93 11.67
N VAL A 164 12.12 22.01 10.35
CA VAL A 164 10.86 22.31 9.65
C VAL A 164 10.50 21.15 8.73
N LYS A 165 9.20 20.93 8.54
CA LYS A 165 8.68 19.96 7.59
C LYS A 165 8.53 20.65 6.23
N VAL A 166 9.17 20.09 5.21
CA VAL A 166 9.15 20.61 3.83
C VAL A 166 8.32 19.65 2.97
N PHE A 167 7.33 20.18 2.27
CA PHE A 167 6.46 19.39 1.40
C PHE A 167 6.98 19.34 -0.04
N GLY A 168 7.00 18.15 -0.62
CA GLY A 168 7.16 17.96 -2.06
C GLY A 168 5.80 17.92 -2.76
N GLN A 169 5.79 18.09 -4.07
CA GLN A 169 4.57 17.87 -4.86
C GLN A 169 4.20 16.39 -4.94
N THR A 170 5.18 15.53 -5.25
CA THR A 170 4.99 14.07 -5.31
C THR A 170 6.06 13.33 -4.49
N PRO A 171 5.83 12.06 -4.12
CA PRO A 171 6.84 11.26 -3.41
C PRO A 171 8.17 11.15 -4.17
N ARG A 172 8.09 11.15 -5.50
CA ARG A 172 9.26 11.14 -6.38
C ARG A 172 10.08 12.43 -6.25
N ASP A 173 9.45 13.57 -6.02
CA ASP A 173 10.13 14.86 -5.89
C ASP A 173 10.89 14.95 -4.56
N VAL A 174 10.32 14.42 -3.47
CA VAL A 174 11.03 14.27 -2.20
C VAL A 174 12.31 13.47 -2.39
N GLY A 175 12.24 12.32 -3.08
CA GLY A 175 13.42 11.50 -3.36
C GLY A 175 14.49 12.18 -4.21
N GLN A 176 14.11 13.11 -5.11
CA GLN A 176 15.05 13.84 -5.96
C GLN A 176 15.66 15.08 -5.30
N LEU A 177 14.91 15.74 -4.42
CA LEU A 177 15.28 17.03 -3.85
C LEU A 177 15.97 16.90 -2.50
N ARG A 178 15.66 15.87 -1.70
CA ARG A 178 16.20 15.71 -0.34
C ARG A 178 17.73 15.78 -0.25
N ASP A 179 18.45 15.30 -1.26
CA ASP A 179 19.93 15.29 -1.28
C ASP A 179 20.54 16.70 -1.33
N ARG A 180 19.74 17.73 -1.59
CA ARG A 180 20.14 19.15 -1.55
C ARG A 180 20.05 19.76 -0.15
N PHE A 181 19.49 19.04 0.80
CA PHE A 181 19.27 19.48 2.17
C PHE A 181 20.01 18.56 3.15
N GLU A 182 20.43 19.10 4.29
CA GLU A 182 20.52 18.25 5.48
C GLU A 182 19.10 17.81 5.83
N HIS A 183 18.84 16.50 5.84
CA HIS A 183 17.48 15.97 5.90
C HIS A 183 17.32 14.81 6.88
N TYR A 184 16.08 14.65 7.36
CA TYR A 184 15.64 13.56 8.23
C TYR A 184 14.34 12.96 7.70
N GLU A 185 14.15 11.66 7.96
CA GLU A 185 12.94 10.89 7.62
C GLU A 185 12.53 10.97 6.14
N ALA A 186 13.48 11.27 5.25
CA ALA A 186 13.22 11.46 3.83
C ALA A 186 13.25 10.15 3.02
N ASP A 187 13.55 9.02 3.66
CA ASP A 187 13.67 7.68 3.07
C ASP A 187 12.52 6.74 3.46
N ILE A 188 11.49 7.27 4.13
CA ILE A 188 10.27 6.53 4.43
C ILE A 188 9.39 6.47 3.18
N LEU A 189 8.95 5.26 2.81
CA LEU A 189 8.01 5.10 1.69
C LEU A 189 6.72 5.86 1.99
N PHE A 190 6.22 6.59 1.00
CA PHE A 190 5.08 7.46 1.16
C PHE A 190 3.79 6.75 1.67
N PRO A 191 3.43 5.54 1.21
CA PRO A 191 2.34 4.77 1.82
C PRO A 191 2.55 4.46 3.31
N ASN A 192 3.77 4.12 3.71
CA ASN A 192 4.10 3.88 5.12
C ASN A 192 3.99 5.16 5.95
N ARG A 193 4.23 6.33 5.35
CA ARG A 193 4.07 7.62 6.04
C ARG A 193 2.64 7.86 6.45
N LEU A 194 1.65 7.50 5.62
CA LEU A 194 0.24 7.57 6.01
C LEU A 194 -0.03 6.74 7.27
N LEU A 195 0.45 5.49 7.30
CA LEU A 195 0.25 4.58 8.42
C LEU A 195 0.88 5.11 9.71
N ILE A 196 2.12 5.61 9.62
CA ILE A 196 2.85 6.17 10.76
C ILE A 196 2.17 7.44 11.29
N ASP A 197 1.86 8.40 10.40
CA ASP A 197 1.31 9.70 10.79
C ASP A 197 -0.11 9.60 11.37
N LYS A 198 -0.87 8.59 10.93
CA LYS A 198 -2.25 8.35 11.38
C LYS A 198 -2.38 7.22 12.41
N ASP A 199 -1.26 6.69 12.91
CA ASP A 199 -1.19 5.60 13.90
C ASP A 199 -2.02 4.37 13.51
N ILE A 200 -2.02 4.03 12.22
CA ILE A 200 -2.78 2.89 11.68
C ILE A 200 -1.91 1.64 11.78
N THR A 201 -2.31 0.72 12.65
CA THR A 201 -1.56 -0.52 12.92
C THR A 201 -2.31 -1.80 12.50
N ALA A 202 -3.63 -1.73 12.35
CA ALA A 202 -4.48 -2.87 12.01
C ALA A 202 -5.56 -2.48 10.99
N GLY A 203 -6.49 -1.59 11.38
CA GLY A 203 -7.60 -1.17 10.54
C GLY A 203 -7.81 0.34 10.52
N VAL A 204 -8.71 0.78 9.64
CA VAL A 204 -9.16 2.17 9.55
C VAL A 204 -10.70 2.26 9.46
N ARG A 205 -11.28 3.23 10.16
CA ARG A 205 -12.65 3.69 9.96
C ARG A 205 -12.64 4.95 9.10
N VAL A 206 -13.51 4.97 8.10
CA VAL A 206 -13.69 6.12 7.21
C VAL A 206 -15.18 6.41 7.00
N PRO A 207 -15.57 7.66 6.68
CA PRO A 207 -16.91 7.94 6.21
C PRO A 207 -17.18 7.24 4.87
N GLU A 208 -18.38 6.69 4.70
CA GLU A 208 -18.75 5.94 3.49
C GLU A 208 -19.07 6.89 2.31
N GLN A 209 -18.02 7.51 1.77
CA GLN A 209 -18.09 8.47 0.66
C GLN A 209 -17.78 7.76 -0.66
N ARG A 210 -18.71 6.93 -1.14
CA ARG A 210 -18.49 6.10 -2.32
C ARG A 210 -18.51 6.88 -3.64
N ASP A 211 -17.52 6.62 -4.49
CA ASP A 211 -17.44 7.09 -5.87
C ASP A 211 -16.71 6.05 -6.75
N ASP A 212 -17.34 5.67 -7.86
CA ASP A 212 -16.82 4.71 -8.83
C ASP A 212 -16.31 3.38 -8.23
N GLY A 213 -17.06 2.82 -7.28
CA GLY A 213 -16.72 1.55 -6.61
C GLY A 213 -15.69 1.65 -5.49
N SER A 214 -15.04 2.81 -5.32
CA SER A 214 -14.10 3.11 -4.22
C SER A 214 -14.70 4.05 -3.18
N ILE A 215 -14.09 4.16 -2.01
CA ILE A 215 -14.42 5.17 -0.98
C ILE A 215 -13.41 6.31 -1.08
N LYS A 216 -13.85 7.55 -1.30
CA LYS A 216 -12.96 8.72 -1.45
C LYS A 216 -13.01 9.59 -0.21
N VAL A 217 -11.86 9.79 0.43
CA VAL A 217 -11.75 10.57 1.68
C VAL A 217 -10.54 11.48 1.69
N HIS A 218 -10.66 12.58 2.42
CA HIS A 218 -9.53 13.40 2.85
C HIS A 218 -8.75 12.67 3.94
N HIS A 219 -7.42 12.82 3.97
CA HIS A 219 -6.58 12.08 4.92
C HIS A 219 -6.88 12.34 6.41
N GLU A 220 -7.46 13.50 6.73
CA GLU A 220 -7.93 13.84 8.09
C GLU A 220 -9.21 13.12 8.52
N GLN A 221 -9.90 12.44 7.61
CA GLN A 221 -11.10 11.64 7.92
C GLN A 221 -10.79 10.19 8.29
N LEU A 222 -9.51 9.80 8.32
CA LEU A 222 -9.08 8.46 8.73
C LEU A 222 -9.04 8.38 10.25
N GLU A 223 -9.74 7.40 10.81
CA GLU A 223 -9.65 7.05 12.23
C GLU A 223 -9.05 5.64 12.37
N PRO A 224 -7.91 5.45 13.07
CA PRO A 224 -7.36 4.12 13.29
C PRO A 224 -8.32 3.27 14.15
N VAL A 225 -8.44 1.99 13.82
CA VAL A 225 -9.22 1.00 14.60
C VAL A 225 -8.45 -0.30 14.81
N ASP A 226 -8.74 -0.97 15.91
CA ASP A 226 -8.22 -2.31 16.22
C ASP A 226 -9.14 -3.38 15.60
N LEU A 227 -9.07 -3.48 14.26
CA LEU A 227 -9.79 -4.47 13.46
C LEU A 227 -8.77 -5.33 12.70
N SER A 228 -8.83 -6.63 12.92
CA SER A 228 -8.03 -7.63 12.22
C SER A 228 -8.96 -8.67 11.59
N VAL A 229 -8.67 -9.02 10.34
CA VAL A 229 -9.41 -10.00 9.54
C VAL A 229 -8.38 -10.93 8.92
N GLU A 230 -8.58 -12.24 9.05
CA GLU A 230 -7.68 -13.24 8.47
C GLU A 230 -7.68 -13.13 6.93
N PRO A 231 -6.53 -12.92 6.27
CA PRO A 231 -6.48 -12.75 4.82
C PRO A 231 -6.84 -14.04 4.08
N ARG A 232 -7.50 -13.91 2.94
CA ARG A 232 -7.72 -15.02 1.99
C ARG A 232 -6.44 -15.24 1.20
N VAL A 233 -5.76 -16.34 1.53
CA VAL A 233 -4.53 -16.80 0.87
C VAL A 233 -4.88 -17.78 -0.25
N HIS A 234 -4.26 -17.56 -1.42
CA HIS A 234 -4.27 -18.45 -2.57
C HIS A 234 -2.84 -18.95 -2.83
N THR A 235 -2.61 -20.24 -2.56
CA THR A 235 -1.33 -20.89 -2.84
C THR A 235 -1.34 -21.43 -4.27
N PHE A 236 -0.30 -21.21 -5.05
CA PHE A 236 -0.23 -21.59 -6.47
C PHE A 236 1.12 -22.21 -6.83
N ASP A 237 1.09 -23.20 -7.72
CA ASP A 237 2.25 -23.95 -8.22
C ASP A 237 2.00 -24.41 -9.66
N ILE A 238 3.01 -24.29 -10.52
CA ILE A 238 2.93 -24.71 -11.94
C ILE A 238 3.87 -25.87 -12.27
N GLU A 239 3.46 -26.69 -13.24
CA GLU A 239 4.29 -27.69 -13.88
C GLU A 239 4.37 -27.42 -15.38
N VAL A 240 5.58 -27.50 -15.93
CA VAL A 240 5.92 -27.10 -17.30
C VAL A 240 6.60 -28.23 -18.05
N ASP A 241 6.50 -28.23 -19.38
CA ASP A 241 7.16 -29.24 -20.21
C ASP A 241 8.69 -29.06 -20.25
N ASP A 242 9.41 -29.78 -19.40
CA ASP A 242 10.86 -29.70 -19.24
C ASP A 242 11.66 -30.66 -20.15
N ARG A 243 10.99 -31.34 -21.11
CA ARG A 243 11.62 -32.39 -21.94
C ARG A 243 12.80 -31.87 -22.78
N ALA A 244 12.82 -30.56 -23.07
CA ALA A 244 13.89 -29.89 -23.82
C ALA A 244 15.04 -29.37 -22.94
N GLY A 245 14.92 -29.44 -21.61
CA GLY A 245 15.85 -28.86 -20.64
C GLY A 245 15.12 -28.01 -19.60
N PHE A 246 15.89 -27.34 -18.73
CA PHE A 246 15.30 -26.37 -17.81
C PHE A 246 14.73 -25.21 -18.64
N PRO A 247 13.43 -24.89 -18.51
CA PRO A 247 12.79 -23.92 -19.37
C PRO A 247 13.21 -22.48 -19.01
N GLU A 248 13.31 -21.61 -20.00
CA GLU A 248 13.38 -20.16 -19.78
C GLU A 248 11.94 -19.59 -19.65
N ASP A 249 11.81 -18.41 -19.05
CA ASP A 249 10.53 -17.82 -18.64
C ASP A 249 9.46 -17.82 -19.75
N GLY A 250 8.38 -18.57 -19.52
CA GLY A 250 7.21 -18.62 -20.42
C GLY A 250 7.42 -19.36 -21.76
N GLU A 251 8.61 -19.93 -22.01
CA GLU A 251 8.90 -20.55 -23.30
C GLU A 251 8.11 -21.85 -23.54
N GLU A 252 8.09 -22.72 -22.54
CA GLU A 252 7.48 -24.04 -22.61
C GLU A 252 6.02 -24.02 -22.15
N THR A 253 5.30 -25.08 -22.51
CA THR A 253 3.87 -25.20 -22.21
C THR A 253 3.68 -25.48 -20.73
N VAL A 254 2.76 -24.74 -20.08
CA VAL A 254 2.28 -25.11 -18.75
C VAL A 254 1.33 -26.30 -18.90
N ILE A 255 1.68 -27.42 -18.30
CA ILE A 255 0.95 -28.69 -18.46
C ILE A 255 0.00 -28.97 -17.29
N CYS A 256 0.28 -28.40 -16.12
CA CYS A 256 -0.55 -28.53 -14.94
C CYS A 256 -0.37 -27.30 -14.06
N MET A 257 -1.43 -26.88 -13.38
CA MET A 257 -1.37 -25.89 -12.32
C MET A 257 -2.15 -26.44 -11.13
N THR A 258 -1.64 -26.21 -9.93
CA THR A 258 -2.33 -26.57 -8.70
C THR A 258 -2.45 -25.36 -7.79
N SER A 259 -3.59 -25.23 -7.14
CA SER A 259 -3.77 -24.20 -6.12
C SER A 259 -4.46 -24.73 -4.87
N HIS A 260 -4.34 -23.97 -3.78
CA HIS A 260 -5.18 -24.09 -2.59
C HIS A 260 -5.76 -22.72 -2.22
N ASP A 261 -7.06 -22.69 -1.96
CA ASP A 261 -7.76 -21.51 -1.46
C ASP A 261 -8.12 -21.69 0.02
N SER A 262 -7.60 -20.80 0.86
CA SER A 262 -7.76 -20.88 2.31
C SER A 262 -9.17 -20.61 2.84
N ASP A 263 -10.01 -19.86 2.12
CA ASP A 263 -11.38 -19.55 2.55
C ASP A 263 -12.33 -20.70 2.24
N ARG A 264 -12.17 -21.30 1.05
CA ARG A 264 -12.98 -22.44 0.61
C ARG A 264 -12.45 -23.78 1.10
N ASP A 265 -11.20 -23.79 1.56
CA ASP A 265 -10.42 -24.99 1.89
C ASP A 265 -10.50 -26.03 0.77
N GLU A 266 -10.19 -25.58 -0.46
CA GLU A 266 -10.22 -26.41 -1.66
C GLU A 266 -8.90 -26.38 -2.41
N TYR A 267 -8.50 -27.53 -2.92
CA TYR A 267 -7.46 -27.67 -3.91
C TYR A 267 -8.09 -27.72 -5.30
N VAL A 268 -7.57 -26.93 -6.22
CA VAL A 268 -7.99 -26.98 -7.62
C VAL A 268 -6.80 -27.37 -8.49
N VAL A 269 -7.00 -28.37 -9.34
CA VAL A 269 -6.02 -28.89 -10.29
C VAL A 269 -6.49 -28.56 -11.68
N TRP A 270 -5.75 -27.69 -12.38
CA TRP A 270 -5.95 -27.42 -13.80
C TRP A 270 -4.97 -28.27 -14.60
N LEU A 271 -5.49 -29.18 -15.41
CA LEU A 271 -4.69 -30.13 -16.18
C LEU A 271 -4.92 -29.94 -17.68
N TYR A 272 -3.82 -29.77 -18.42
CA TYR A 272 -3.84 -29.79 -19.88
C TYR A 272 -3.74 -31.24 -20.40
N ASP A 273 -4.81 -31.73 -21.02
CA ASP A 273 -4.84 -33.06 -21.67
C ASP A 273 -4.19 -32.99 -23.06
N ALA A 274 -2.87 -33.16 -23.07
CA ALA A 274 -2.08 -33.04 -24.29
C ALA A 274 -2.55 -34.06 -25.37
N PRO A 275 -2.61 -33.67 -26.67
CA PRO A 275 -3.06 -34.57 -27.74
C PRO A 275 -2.22 -35.85 -27.91
N ASP A 276 -0.96 -35.84 -27.45
CA ASP A 276 -0.05 -36.97 -27.43
C ASP A 276 0.02 -37.69 -26.08
N ALA A 277 -0.87 -37.37 -25.14
CA ALA A 277 -1.01 -38.07 -23.88
C ALA A 277 -1.23 -39.58 -24.12
N THR A 278 -0.51 -40.38 -23.33
CA THR A 278 -0.55 -41.85 -23.44
C THR A 278 -1.42 -42.50 -22.37
N VAL A 279 -1.95 -41.68 -21.45
CA VAL A 279 -2.81 -42.05 -20.34
C VAL A 279 -3.99 -41.08 -20.36
N ASP A 280 -5.20 -41.60 -20.13
CA ASP A 280 -6.40 -40.77 -20.05
C ASP A 280 -6.29 -39.82 -18.84
N ALA A 281 -6.72 -38.57 -19.00
CA ALA A 281 -6.76 -37.60 -17.92
C ALA A 281 -7.67 -38.09 -16.76
N PRO A 282 -7.27 -37.90 -15.49
CA PRO A 282 -8.09 -38.27 -14.35
C PRO A 282 -9.34 -37.38 -14.25
N GLU A 283 -10.49 -37.98 -13.93
CA GLU A 283 -11.72 -37.24 -13.59
C GLU A 283 -11.77 -36.86 -12.10
N THR A 284 -11.11 -37.65 -11.24
CA THR A 284 -11.04 -37.47 -9.79
C THR A 284 -9.68 -37.93 -9.27
N LEU A 285 -9.33 -37.52 -8.05
CA LEU A 285 -8.14 -37.98 -7.32
C LEU A 285 -8.53 -38.77 -6.07
N ASP A 286 -9.40 -39.77 -6.23
CA ASP A 286 -9.97 -40.55 -5.11
C ASP A 286 -8.92 -41.35 -4.31
N ASP A 287 -7.80 -41.70 -4.95
CA ASP A 287 -6.67 -42.42 -4.34
C ASP A 287 -5.59 -41.49 -3.78
N PHE A 288 -5.76 -40.16 -3.88
CA PHE A 288 -4.80 -39.20 -3.35
C PHE A 288 -4.97 -39.08 -1.83
N GLU A 289 -3.87 -39.27 -1.11
CA GLU A 289 -3.81 -39.09 0.34
C GLU A 289 -3.01 -37.82 0.64
N PHE A 290 -3.65 -36.87 1.31
CA PHE A 290 -2.95 -35.69 1.82
C PHE A 290 -1.87 -36.11 2.82
N TRP A 291 -0.76 -35.37 2.83
CA TRP A 291 0.27 -35.57 3.85
C TRP A 291 -0.26 -35.28 5.27
N ASN A 292 -1.21 -34.36 5.39
CA ASN A 292 -1.90 -34.06 6.63
C ASN A 292 -3.21 -34.86 6.70
N ASP A 293 -3.21 -35.95 7.49
CA ASP A 293 -4.41 -36.80 7.67
C ASP A 293 -5.61 -36.06 8.31
N ASP A 294 -5.38 -34.88 8.91
CA ASP A 294 -6.42 -34.08 9.56
C ASP A 294 -7.09 -33.06 8.60
N THR A 295 -6.71 -33.03 7.32
CA THR A 295 -7.37 -32.14 6.35
C THR A 295 -8.62 -32.78 5.76
N ASP A 296 -9.68 -31.98 5.64
CA ASP A 296 -10.93 -32.35 4.95
C ASP A 296 -11.09 -31.58 3.63
N ALA A 297 -10.00 -30.98 3.12
CA ALA A 297 -10.02 -30.13 1.94
C ALA A 297 -10.55 -30.85 0.70
N ALA A 298 -11.39 -30.17 -0.07
CA ALA A 298 -11.91 -30.70 -1.33
C ALA A 298 -10.82 -30.69 -2.42
N ILE A 299 -10.91 -31.60 -3.39
CA ILE A 299 -10.08 -31.58 -4.59
C ILE A 299 -11.00 -31.47 -5.81
N ASP A 300 -10.83 -30.40 -6.58
CA ASP A 300 -11.51 -30.15 -7.85
C ASP A 300 -10.52 -30.34 -9.00
N VAL A 301 -10.79 -31.29 -9.91
CA VAL A 301 -9.93 -31.58 -11.06
C VAL A 301 -10.60 -31.07 -12.33
N ARG A 302 -9.95 -30.12 -13.00
CA ARG A 302 -10.43 -29.48 -14.23
C ARG A 302 -9.49 -29.80 -15.38
N VAL A 303 -10.02 -30.46 -16.40
CA VAL A 303 -9.24 -30.95 -17.55
C VAL A 303 -9.58 -30.16 -18.81
N PHE A 304 -8.56 -29.74 -19.56
CA PHE A 304 -8.70 -28.88 -20.73
C PHE A 304 -7.97 -29.44 -21.95
N ASP A 305 -8.59 -29.31 -23.13
CA ASP A 305 -8.00 -29.70 -24.42
C ASP A 305 -6.94 -28.71 -24.92
N THR A 306 -6.87 -27.51 -24.33
CA THR A 306 -5.91 -26.46 -24.69
C THR A 306 -5.40 -25.75 -23.45
N GLU A 307 -4.12 -25.36 -23.49
CA GLU A 307 -3.50 -24.52 -22.47
C GLU A 307 -4.21 -23.16 -22.32
N GLU A 308 -4.65 -22.55 -23.42
CA GLU A 308 -5.39 -21.27 -23.39
C GLU A 308 -6.68 -21.36 -22.56
N ALA A 309 -7.48 -22.42 -22.74
CA ALA A 309 -8.72 -22.60 -21.98
C ALA A 309 -8.45 -22.89 -20.49
N MET A 310 -7.34 -23.57 -20.21
CA MET A 310 -6.86 -23.81 -18.85
C MET A 310 -6.51 -22.49 -18.13
N HIS A 311 -5.80 -21.59 -18.82
CA HIS A 311 -5.45 -20.27 -18.31
C HIS A 311 -6.67 -19.38 -18.13
N GLU A 312 -7.60 -19.38 -19.09
CA GLU A 312 -8.86 -18.63 -18.97
C GLU A 312 -9.68 -19.05 -17.74
N ASP A 313 -9.75 -20.35 -17.44
CA ASP A 313 -10.47 -20.85 -16.26
C ASP A 313 -9.78 -20.49 -14.94
N TYR A 314 -8.44 -20.56 -14.90
CA TYR A 314 -7.68 -20.13 -13.73
C TYR A 314 -7.83 -18.63 -13.45
N LEU A 315 -7.72 -17.79 -14.48
CA LEU A 315 -7.92 -16.34 -14.33
C LEU A 315 -9.35 -16.01 -13.89
N ALA A 316 -10.35 -16.69 -14.44
CA ALA A 316 -11.74 -16.54 -13.98
C ALA A 316 -11.93 -16.97 -12.52
N TYR A 317 -11.21 -18.02 -12.08
CA TYR A 317 -11.20 -18.43 -10.67
C TYR A 317 -10.56 -17.37 -9.77
N LEU A 318 -9.45 -16.76 -10.18
CA LEU A 318 -8.85 -15.66 -9.44
C LEU A 318 -9.76 -14.44 -9.38
N ASP A 319 -10.41 -14.05 -10.48
CA ASP A 319 -11.38 -12.95 -10.50
C ASP A 319 -12.59 -13.21 -9.57
N GLU A 320 -13.04 -14.46 -9.46
CA GLU A 320 -14.15 -14.84 -8.58
C GLU A 320 -13.74 -14.90 -7.10
N THR A 321 -12.53 -15.38 -6.83
CA THR A 321 -12.04 -15.60 -5.47
C THR A 321 -11.38 -14.36 -4.86
N ASP A 322 -10.79 -13.51 -5.70
CA ASP A 322 -10.22 -12.21 -5.36
C ASP A 322 -9.40 -12.27 -4.05
N PRO A 323 -8.32 -13.10 -4.02
CA PRO A 323 -7.55 -13.38 -2.82
C PRO A 323 -6.73 -12.15 -2.38
N ASP A 324 -6.47 -12.04 -1.08
CA ASP A 324 -5.63 -10.96 -0.53
C ASP A 324 -4.13 -11.24 -0.76
N VAL A 325 -3.76 -12.52 -0.80
CA VAL A 325 -2.37 -12.96 -0.91
C VAL A 325 -2.27 -14.09 -1.92
N LEU A 326 -1.48 -13.87 -2.97
CA LEU A 326 -0.98 -14.93 -3.85
C LEU A 326 0.38 -15.39 -3.31
N THR A 327 0.58 -16.70 -3.17
CA THR A 327 1.82 -17.24 -2.60
C THR A 327 2.14 -18.64 -3.13
N GLY A 328 3.36 -19.11 -2.86
CA GLY A 328 3.85 -20.41 -3.29
C GLY A 328 5.31 -20.59 -2.89
N TRP A 329 5.86 -21.78 -3.14
CA TRP A 329 7.28 -22.02 -2.94
C TRP A 329 8.07 -21.56 -4.17
N ASN A 330 9.03 -20.65 -4.00
CA ASN A 330 9.78 -20.05 -5.12
C ASN A 330 8.90 -19.26 -6.11
N PHE A 331 7.74 -18.79 -5.64
CA PHE A 331 6.71 -18.12 -6.45
C PHE A 331 7.21 -16.86 -7.18
N ASP A 332 7.90 -15.96 -6.46
CA ASP A 332 8.41 -14.70 -7.02
C ASP A 332 9.57 -14.91 -8.01
N ASP A 333 10.29 -16.03 -7.90
CA ASP A 333 11.49 -16.32 -8.68
C ASP A 333 11.21 -17.26 -9.87
N PHE A 334 10.05 -17.93 -9.90
CA PHE A 334 9.71 -18.87 -10.97
C PHE A 334 8.24 -18.84 -11.37
N ASP A 335 7.32 -19.34 -10.55
CA ASP A 335 5.93 -19.60 -10.96
C ASP A 335 5.23 -18.34 -11.49
N ALA A 336 5.30 -17.22 -10.76
CA ALA A 336 4.62 -16.00 -11.16
C ALA A 336 5.28 -15.32 -12.39
N PRO A 337 6.61 -15.09 -12.44
CA PRO A 337 7.26 -14.56 -13.64
C PRO A 337 7.07 -15.44 -14.88
N TYR A 338 7.15 -16.77 -14.72
CA TYR A 338 6.97 -17.72 -15.81
C TYR A 338 5.54 -17.66 -16.35
N TYR A 339 4.56 -17.71 -15.44
CA TYR A 339 3.15 -17.66 -15.79
C TYR A 339 2.77 -16.35 -16.48
N VAL A 340 3.20 -15.21 -15.93
CA VAL A 340 2.97 -13.88 -16.52
C VAL A 340 3.63 -13.75 -17.89
N SER A 341 4.81 -14.34 -18.09
CA SER A 341 5.49 -14.33 -19.40
C SER A 341 4.82 -15.25 -20.43
N ARG A 342 4.07 -16.26 -19.96
CA ARG A 342 3.35 -17.21 -20.81
C ARG A 342 2.02 -16.67 -21.33
N LEU A 343 1.30 -15.90 -20.50
CA LEU A 343 0.09 -15.16 -20.86
C LEU A 343 0.38 -14.10 -21.93
#